data_AF-A0A6P6WH65-F1
#
_entry.id   AF-A0A6P6WH65-F1
#
_cell.length_a   1.000
_cell.length_b   1.000
_cell.length_c   1.000
_cell.angle_alpha   90.00
_cell.angle_beta   90.00
_cell.angle_gamma   90.00
#
_symmetry.space_group_name_H-M   'P 1'
#
loop_
_entity.id
_entity.type
_entity.pdbx_description
1 polymer ?
#
loop_
_entity_poly.entity_id
_entity_poly.type
_entity_poly.pdbx_seq_one_letter_code
_entity_poly.pdbx_strand_id
1 'polypeptide(L)'
;METILSPSSFCPLFNPKISSLQSKPTSLLLSKSSSTICSCLKKQPTQLSVSDKQSSSSPTNWLSHVQQGLAALAISLALSYCPILPTHSAFASEFDVLNDGPPTESYVVDDANVLSRLTKSDLKRLLSDLESRKGYHINVITVRKLTSKADAFEYADQVLERWYPSLEEGNNKGIVVLVTSQKEGAITGGPEFIQAVGDTVLDATVSENLPVLATDEKYNEAVYSTAKRLVSAIDGLPDPGGPKFKENKRESNFKSREETEEKRGQFTLVVGGLLVIAFVVPMAQYYAYVSKK
;
A
#
# COMPACT_ATOMS: atom_id res chain seq x y z
N MET A 1 10.43 69.96 43.94
CA MET A 1 9.15 70.64 44.21
C MET A 1 8.13 69.56 44.55
N GLU A 2 7.98 69.32 45.85
CA GLU A 2 6.71 69.20 46.60
C GLU A 2 5.53 68.45 45.94
N THR A 3 5.19 67.29 46.56
CA THR A 3 3.86 66.80 47.02
C THR A 3 2.69 66.72 46.00
N ILE A 4 1.82 65.69 46.03
CA ILE A 4 0.64 65.62 46.90
C ILE A 4 -0.14 64.28 46.67
N LEU A 5 -0.58 63.65 47.78
CA LEU A 5 -1.75 62.76 48.03
C LEU A 5 -1.75 61.23 47.75
N SER A 6 -1.54 60.48 48.83
CA SER A 6 -2.32 59.30 49.30
C SER A 6 -3.71 59.73 49.88
N PRO A 7 -4.57 58.93 50.61
CA PRO A 7 -4.50 57.53 51.10
C PRO A 7 -5.85 56.71 51.14
N SER A 8 -5.79 55.46 51.63
CA SER A 8 -6.69 54.75 52.59
C SER A 8 -6.82 53.24 52.25
N SER A 9 -6.20 52.31 53.00
CA SER A 9 -6.58 51.71 54.29
C SER A 9 -7.84 50.83 54.15
N PHE A 10 -7.88 49.53 54.45
CA PHE A 10 -7.64 48.88 55.75
C PHE A 10 -7.37 47.36 55.62
N CYS A 11 -6.53 46.83 56.52
CA CYS A 11 -6.22 45.41 56.80
C CYS A 11 -7.29 44.79 57.75
N PRO A 12 -7.03 43.75 58.57
CA PRO A 12 -6.23 42.50 58.47
C PRO A 12 -7.05 41.26 58.98
N LEU A 13 -6.47 40.04 59.01
CA LEU A 13 -6.73 39.05 60.09
C LEU A 13 -5.66 37.92 60.11
N PHE A 14 -4.76 38.06 61.09
CA PHE A 14 -4.19 37.06 62.01
C PHE A 14 -3.77 35.61 61.61
N ASN A 15 -2.45 35.41 61.76
CA ASN A 15 -1.61 34.26 62.22
C ASN A 15 -2.26 33.37 63.33
N PRO A 16 -1.79 32.14 63.75
CA PRO A 16 -0.37 31.80 64.03
C PRO A 16 0.15 30.31 63.92
N LYS A 17 1.47 30.18 63.61
CA LYS A 17 2.57 29.51 64.37
C LYS A 17 2.67 27.96 64.59
N ILE A 18 3.70 27.35 63.94
CA ILE A 18 4.78 26.42 64.42
C ILE A 18 4.44 25.03 65.02
N SER A 19 4.96 23.91 64.46
CA SER A 19 6.21 23.17 64.84
C SER A 19 6.30 21.69 64.37
N SER A 20 7.52 21.33 63.93
CA SER A 20 8.28 20.08 64.19
C SER A 20 7.92 18.75 63.49
N LEU A 21 8.88 18.15 62.76
CA LEU A 21 9.70 16.97 63.18
C LEU A 21 10.47 16.30 61.99
N GLN A 22 11.80 16.40 62.07
CA GLN A 22 12.86 15.37 61.91
C GLN A 22 13.08 14.48 60.64
N SER A 23 14.36 14.51 60.22
CA SER A 23 15.32 13.41 59.86
C SER A 23 15.32 12.69 58.49
N LYS A 24 16.27 13.13 57.64
CA LYS A 24 17.31 12.45 56.78
C LYS A 24 17.63 10.94 57.00
N PRO A 25 18.50 10.26 56.17
CA PRO A 25 18.59 10.09 54.70
C PRO A 25 18.99 8.64 54.24
N THR A 26 19.35 8.44 52.96
CA THR A 26 20.28 7.41 52.37
C THR A 26 19.70 6.08 51.81
N SER A 27 19.81 5.86 50.50
CA SER A 27 20.87 5.04 49.84
C SER A 27 20.46 4.50 48.46
N LEU A 28 21.47 4.43 47.59
CA LEU A 28 21.48 3.97 46.21
C LEU A 28 21.24 2.45 46.13
N LEU A 29 20.64 1.95 45.04
CA LEU A 29 21.30 0.98 44.14
C LEU A 29 20.45 0.59 42.92
N LEU A 30 21.21 0.36 41.86
CA LEU A 30 20.93 0.02 40.48
C LEU A 30 20.42 -1.44 40.37
N SER A 31 19.32 -1.70 39.64
CA SER A 31 18.96 -3.08 39.23
C SER A 31 18.47 -3.14 37.78
N LYS A 32 19.31 -3.68 36.89
CA LYS A 32 18.91 -4.23 35.60
C LYS A 32 18.08 -5.50 35.84
N SER A 33 16.94 -5.62 35.17
CA SER A 33 16.15 -6.85 35.12
C SER A 33 15.78 -7.16 33.68
N SER A 34 16.25 -8.31 33.20
CA SER A 34 15.95 -8.90 31.90
C SER A 34 14.79 -9.88 32.08
N SER A 35 13.66 -9.64 31.41
CA SER A 35 12.50 -10.55 31.43
C SER A 35 12.58 -11.56 30.29
N THR A 36 12.59 -12.84 30.63
CA THR A 36 12.39 -13.96 29.69
C THR A 36 10.98 -14.49 29.90
N ILE A 37 10.19 -14.52 28.82
CA ILE A 37 8.79 -14.96 28.77
C ILE A 37 8.75 -16.48 28.56
N CYS A 38 7.98 -17.15 29.43
CA CYS A 38 7.57 -18.55 29.30
C CYS A 38 6.57 -18.72 28.15
N SER A 39 6.72 -19.78 27.37
CA SER A 39 5.57 -20.40 26.70
C SER A 39 5.71 -21.93 26.64
N CYS A 40 4.67 -22.57 27.12
CA CYS A 40 4.43 -24.00 27.13
C CYS A 40 3.90 -24.44 25.75
N LEU A 41 4.54 -25.42 25.12
CA LEU A 41 4.02 -26.02 23.89
C LEU A 41 3.82 -27.53 24.00
N LYS A 42 2.71 -27.91 23.38
CA LYS A 42 1.86 -29.08 23.55
C LYS A 42 2.36 -30.24 22.69
N LYS A 43 2.42 -31.44 23.27
CA LYS A 43 2.76 -32.69 22.57
C LYS A 43 1.65 -33.13 21.62
N GLN A 44 2.02 -33.53 20.39
CA GLN A 44 1.42 -34.68 19.70
C GLN A 44 2.42 -35.27 18.69
N PRO A 45 2.37 -36.60 18.42
CA PRO A 45 3.48 -37.34 17.84
C PRO A 45 3.31 -37.54 16.34
N THR A 46 4.43 -37.59 15.62
CA THR A 46 4.47 -38.17 14.26
C THR A 46 5.66 -39.10 14.18
N GLN A 47 5.35 -40.37 13.95
CA GLN A 47 6.32 -41.44 13.85
C GLN A 47 7.11 -41.32 12.55
N LEU A 48 8.43 -41.45 12.65
CA LEU A 48 9.27 -41.96 11.57
C LEU A 48 10.13 -43.08 12.16
N SER A 49 9.74 -44.28 11.77
CA SER A 49 10.40 -45.55 12.02
C SER A 49 11.78 -45.56 11.38
N VAL A 50 12.82 -45.70 12.20
CA VAL A 50 14.05 -46.37 11.78
C VAL A 50 14.28 -47.48 12.79
N SER A 51 13.96 -48.70 12.35
CA SER A 51 14.46 -49.90 12.99
C SER A 51 15.96 -49.94 12.74
N ASP A 52 16.77 -49.99 13.79
CA ASP A 52 17.84 -50.98 13.80
C ASP A 52 18.19 -51.43 15.22
N LYS A 53 18.39 -52.74 15.28
CA LYS A 53 18.53 -53.68 16.39
C LYS A 53 19.18 -53.16 17.68
N GLN A 54 18.47 -53.39 18.80
CA GLN A 54 19.06 -53.55 20.12
C GLN A 54 19.98 -54.79 20.15
N SER A 55 21.24 -54.59 20.54
CA SER A 55 22.04 -55.64 21.17
C SER A 55 22.29 -55.28 22.63
N SER A 56 22.04 -56.28 23.46
CA SER A 56 22.03 -56.31 24.91
C SER A 56 23.36 -56.02 25.62
N SER A 57 23.20 -55.79 26.93
CA SER A 57 24.13 -56.03 28.05
C SER A 57 25.06 -54.90 28.50
N SER A 58 24.80 -54.46 29.74
CA SER A 58 25.63 -53.69 30.69
C SER A 58 27.01 -54.34 30.90
N PRO A 59 28.00 -53.73 31.62
CA PRO A 59 27.93 -52.52 32.45
C PRO A 59 29.14 -51.56 32.35
N THR A 60 28.95 -50.36 32.92
CA THR A 60 29.97 -49.38 33.35
C THR A 60 30.90 -48.81 32.28
N ASN A 61 31.40 -47.60 32.61
CA ASN A 61 32.58 -46.94 32.08
C ASN A 61 32.24 -45.77 31.15
N TRP A 62 32.35 -44.56 31.72
CA TRP A 62 32.76 -43.24 31.19
C TRP A 62 32.74 -42.95 29.66
N LEU A 63 32.95 -43.93 28.79
CA LEU A 63 32.82 -43.83 27.33
C LEU A 63 31.42 -43.46 26.85
N SER A 64 30.35 -43.92 27.51
CA SER A 64 28.98 -43.58 27.10
C SER A 64 28.66 -42.09 27.31
N HIS A 65 29.24 -41.47 28.34
CA HIS A 65 29.18 -40.02 28.54
C HIS A 65 29.98 -39.25 27.49
N VAL A 66 31.10 -39.80 27.02
CA VAL A 66 31.86 -39.21 25.90
C VAL A 66 31.05 -39.28 24.60
N GLN A 67 30.36 -40.38 24.33
CA GLN A 67 29.50 -40.51 23.16
C GLN A 67 28.28 -39.57 23.21
N GLN A 68 27.64 -39.44 24.37
CA GLN A 68 26.55 -38.49 24.57
C GLN A 68 27.04 -37.04 24.49
N GLY A 69 28.25 -36.75 24.99
CA GLY A 69 28.88 -35.44 24.89
C GLY A 69 29.21 -35.06 23.45
N LEU A 70 29.71 -36.00 22.64
CA LEU A 70 30.04 -35.77 21.23
C LEU A 70 28.77 -35.58 20.39
N ALA A 71 27.71 -36.35 20.67
CA ALA A 71 26.40 -36.15 20.05
C ALA A 71 25.79 -34.78 20.42
N ALA A 72 25.90 -34.35 21.68
CA ALA A 72 25.43 -33.03 22.10
C ALA A 72 26.22 -31.89 21.41
N LEU A 73 27.54 -32.06 21.25
CA LEU A 73 28.39 -31.11 20.54
C LEU A 73 28.04 -31.03 19.04
N ALA A 74 27.73 -32.17 18.41
CA ALA A 74 27.31 -32.21 17.01
C ALA A 74 25.97 -31.48 16.80
N ILE A 75 24.99 -31.66 17.70
CA ILE A 75 23.71 -30.95 17.63
C ILE A 75 23.90 -29.45 17.90
N SER A 76 24.78 -29.06 18.84
CA SER A 76 25.06 -27.63 19.07
C SER A 76 25.77 -26.97 17.90
N LEU A 77 26.71 -27.67 17.24
CA LEU A 77 27.33 -27.16 16.01
C LEU A 77 26.31 -27.07 14.87
N ALA A 78 25.44 -28.07 14.72
CA ALA A 78 24.40 -28.05 13.68
C ALA A 78 23.41 -26.90 13.89
N LEU A 79 23.01 -26.60 15.13
CA LEU A 79 22.16 -25.45 15.43
C LEU A 79 22.91 -24.10 15.25
N SER A 80 24.21 -24.08 15.54
CA SER A 80 25.03 -22.88 15.37
C SER A 80 25.41 -22.58 13.92
N TYR A 81 25.39 -23.57 13.03
CA TYR A 81 25.71 -23.44 11.61
C TYR A 81 24.51 -23.56 10.67
N CYS A 82 23.30 -23.76 11.19
CA CYS A 82 22.10 -23.61 10.39
C CYS A 82 21.81 -22.10 10.28
N PRO A 83 22.06 -21.43 9.14
CA PRO A 83 21.58 -20.07 8.97
C PRO A 83 20.07 -20.16 9.11
N ILE A 84 19.54 -19.49 10.14
CA ILE A 84 18.13 -19.13 10.21
C ILE A 84 17.92 -18.23 9.00
N LEU A 85 17.61 -18.84 7.85
CA LEU A 85 17.05 -18.10 6.73
C LEU A 85 15.81 -17.45 7.32
N PRO A 86 15.70 -16.11 7.33
CA PRO A 86 14.44 -15.49 7.66
C PRO A 86 13.46 -16.10 6.65
N THR A 87 12.52 -16.89 7.14
CA THR A 87 11.36 -17.29 6.36
C THR A 87 10.60 -15.99 6.10
N HIS A 88 10.98 -15.29 5.02
CA HIS A 88 10.29 -14.13 4.48
C HIS A 88 8.93 -14.60 3.93
N SER A 89 8.02 -14.92 4.83
CA SER A 89 6.62 -15.16 4.49
C SER A 89 5.74 -15.01 5.73
N ALA A 90 5.85 -13.87 6.40
CA ALA A 90 4.72 -13.31 7.14
C ALA A 90 4.30 -12.06 6.36
N PHE A 91 3.07 -12.04 5.85
CA PHE A 91 2.50 -10.86 5.21
C PHE A 91 2.42 -9.73 6.24
N ALA A 92 3.41 -8.84 6.25
CA ALA A 92 3.54 -7.68 7.14
C ALA A 92 3.82 -6.41 6.32
N SER A 93 3.18 -6.27 5.16
CA SER A 93 3.33 -5.16 4.21
C SER A 93 3.17 -3.77 4.86
N GLU A 94 2.09 -3.56 5.64
CA GLU A 94 1.86 -2.30 6.35
C GLU A 94 2.94 -2.01 7.40
N PHE A 95 3.37 -3.06 8.11
CA PHE A 95 4.30 -2.90 9.22
C PHE A 95 5.73 -2.63 8.73
N ASP A 96 6.11 -3.21 7.59
CA ASP A 96 7.42 -3.01 6.96
C ASP A 96 7.58 -1.54 6.55
N VAL A 97 6.59 -1.00 5.83
CA VAL A 97 6.56 0.42 5.43
C VAL A 97 6.62 1.36 6.63
N LEU A 98 5.92 1.03 7.72
CA LEU A 98 5.95 1.84 8.94
C LEU A 98 7.28 1.76 9.70
N ASN A 99 8.00 0.64 9.60
CA ASN A 99 9.20 0.36 10.38
C ASN A 99 10.50 0.75 9.66
N ASP A 100 10.54 0.67 8.33
CA ASP A 100 11.72 1.00 7.52
C ASP A 100 12.03 2.51 7.48
N GLY A 101 11.08 3.34 7.93
CA GLY A 101 11.22 4.80 7.94
C GLY A 101 11.13 5.43 6.55
N PRO A 102 11.24 6.77 6.46
CA PRO A 102 11.04 7.48 5.21
C PRO A 102 12.19 7.19 4.22
N PRO A 103 11.88 6.83 2.96
CA PRO A 103 12.90 6.56 1.94
C PRO A 103 13.50 7.86 1.38
N THR A 104 14.53 8.40 2.03
CA THR A 104 15.15 9.68 1.61
C THR A 104 15.70 9.66 0.17
N GLU A 105 16.20 8.51 -0.28
CA GLU A 105 16.88 8.39 -1.58
C GLU A 105 15.94 7.94 -2.72
N SER A 106 14.92 7.12 -2.44
CA SER A 106 14.08 6.54 -3.49
C SER A 106 12.74 7.27 -3.65
N TYR A 107 12.29 8.06 -2.66
CA TYR A 107 10.98 8.76 -2.62
C TYR A 107 9.75 7.86 -2.82
N VAL A 108 9.97 6.57 -3.08
CA VAL A 108 8.99 5.59 -3.52
C VAL A 108 9.24 4.32 -2.74
N VAL A 109 8.19 3.86 -2.05
CA VAL A 109 8.09 2.56 -1.40
C VAL A 109 7.08 1.72 -2.19
N ASP A 110 7.58 0.74 -2.94
CA ASP A 110 6.75 -0.13 -3.78
C ASP A 110 6.68 -1.55 -3.22
N ASP A 111 5.85 -1.74 -2.20
CA ASP A 111 5.58 -3.06 -1.58
C ASP A 111 4.62 -3.90 -2.45
N ALA A 112 3.68 -3.25 -3.15
CA ALA A 112 2.78 -3.92 -4.09
C ALA A 112 3.51 -4.49 -5.33
N ASN A 113 4.77 -4.10 -5.56
CA ASN A 113 5.59 -4.41 -6.72
C ASN A 113 4.85 -4.16 -8.06
N VAL A 114 4.16 -3.02 -8.12
CA VAL A 114 3.37 -2.61 -9.31
C VAL A 114 4.11 -1.60 -10.17
N LEU A 115 5.14 -0.93 -9.64
CA LEU A 115 5.85 0.13 -10.36
C LEU A 115 7.07 -0.43 -11.10
N SER A 116 7.19 -0.06 -12.38
CA SER A 116 8.38 -0.38 -13.17
C SER A 116 9.62 0.39 -12.69
N ARG A 117 10.81 -0.17 -12.93
CA ARG A 117 12.08 0.50 -12.62
C ARG A 117 12.23 1.87 -13.30
N LEU A 118 11.72 2.01 -14.52
CA LEU A 118 11.74 3.27 -15.26
C LEU A 118 10.89 4.33 -14.57
N THR A 119 9.65 3.97 -14.22
CA THR A 119 8.74 4.87 -13.49
C THR A 119 9.30 5.28 -12.14
N LYS A 120 9.96 4.36 -11.41
CA LYS A 120 10.66 4.69 -10.16
C LYS A 120 11.77 5.72 -10.38
N SER A 121 12.56 5.59 -11.44
CA SER A 121 13.61 6.56 -11.77
C SER A 121 13.07 7.92 -12.21
N ASP A 122 11.96 7.94 -12.95
CA ASP A 122 11.32 9.18 -13.39
C ASP A 122 10.66 9.91 -12.22
N LEU A 123 10.01 9.18 -11.31
CA LEU A 123 9.49 9.72 -10.05
C LEU A 123 10.61 10.30 -9.19
N LYS A 124 11.71 9.55 -8.98
CA LYS A 124 12.87 10.06 -8.22
C LYS A 124 13.35 11.40 -8.79
N ARG A 125 13.51 11.50 -10.11
CA ARG A 125 13.95 12.75 -10.77
C ARG A 125 12.98 13.90 -10.50
N LEU A 126 11.69 13.66 -10.74
CA LEU A 126 10.64 14.67 -10.63
C LEU A 126 10.45 15.16 -9.18
N LEU A 127 10.52 14.25 -8.20
CA LEU A 127 10.38 14.58 -6.79
C LEU A 127 11.65 15.24 -6.21
N SER A 128 12.84 14.80 -6.61
CA SER A 128 14.10 15.44 -6.20
C SER A 128 14.25 16.87 -6.74
N ASP A 129 13.73 17.13 -7.95
CA ASP A 129 13.68 18.47 -8.54
C ASP A 129 12.74 19.39 -7.74
N LEU A 130 11.57 18.88 -7.35
CA LEU A 130 10.63 19.64 -6.51
C LEU A 130 11.20 19.95 -5.12
N GLU A 131 11.87 18.99 -4.49
CA GLU A 131 12.54 19.21 -3.20
C GLU A 131 13.62 20.28 -3.32
N SER A 132 14.42 20.26 -4.38
CA SER A 132 15.46 21.26 -4.62
C SER A 132 14.91 22.67 -4.87
N ARG A 133 13.73 22.78 -5.51
CA ARG A 133 13.14 24.07 -5.88
C ARG A 133 12.30 24.70 -4.78
N LYS A 134 11.57 23.89 -4.01
CA LYS A 134 10.53 24.37 -3.08
C LYS A 134 10.69 23.85 -1.65
N GLY A 135 11.58 22.87 -1.42
CA GLY A 135 11.78 22.27 -0.09
C GLY A 135 10.67 21.32 0.36
N TYR A 136 9.69 21.04 -0.50
CA TYR A 136 8.66 20.03 -0.22
C TYR A 136 9.19 18.64 -0.56
N HIS A 137 8.87 17.66 0.27
CA HIS A 137 9.32 16.29 0.05
C HIS A 137 8.12 15.34 0.08
N ILE A 138 7.87 14.71 -1.07
CA ILE A 138 6.71 13.87 -1.31
C ILE A 138 7.16 12.42 -1.38
N ASN A 139 6.52 11.56 -0.59
CA ASN A 139 6.74 10.12 -0.62
C ASN A 139 5.55 9.41 -1.26
N VAL A 140 5.83 8.49 -2.17
CA VAL A 140 4.82 7.63 -2.79
C VAL A 140 4.94 6.23 -2.19
N ILE A 141 3.82 5.69 -1.75
CA ILE A 141 3.72 4.37 -1.15
C ILE A 141 2.67 3.59 -1.93
N THR A 142 3.04 2.39 -2.41
CA THR A 142 2.07 1.47 -3.01
C THR A 142 2.01 0.20 -2.19
N VAL A 143 0.85 -0.09 -1.62
CA VAL A 143 0.59 -1.28 -0.80
C VAL A 143 -0.40 -2.19 -1.51
N ARG A 144 -0.23 -3.51 -1.33
CA ARG A 144 -1.11 -4.46 -1.99
C ARG A 144 -2.52 -4.39 -1.41
N LYS A 145 -2.64 -4.52 -0.10
CA LYS A 145 -3.90 -4.53 0.66
C LYS A 145 -3.64 -3.98 2.04
N LEU A 146 -4.64 -3.33 2.61
CA LEU A 146 -4.63 -3.00 4.02
C LEU A 146 -5.18 -4.19 4.82
N THR A 147 -4.41 -4.69 5.78
CA THR A 147 -4.81 -5.71 6.76
C THR A 147 -5.47 -5.10 7.99
N SER A 148 -5.16 -3.84 8.28
CA SER A 148 -5.84 -3.08 9.30
C SER A 148 -7.24 -2.67 8.80
N LYS A 149 -8.19 -2.45 9.71
CA LYS A 149 -9.52 -1.90 9.35
C LYS A 149 -9.46 -0.40 8.99
N ALA A 150 -8.25 0.12 8.85
CA ALA A 150 -7.98 1.50 8.51
C ALA A 150 -8.21 1.72 7.01
N ASP A 151 -8.76 2.88 6.67
CA ASP A 151 -8.85 3.37 5.30
C ASP A 151 -7.46 3.80 4.79
N ALA A 152 -7.30 3.98 3.47
CA ALA A 152 -6.07 4.49 2.86
C ALA A 152 -5.64 5.84 3.46
N PHE A 153 -6.60 6.68 3.83
CA PHE A 153 -6.35 7.98 4.48
C PHE A 153 -5.80 7.82 5.90
N GLU A 154 -6.45 7.00 6.73
CA GLU A 154 -5.98 6.72 8.10
C GLU A 154 -4.59 6.06 8.11
N TYR A 155 -4.34 5.17 7.15
CA TYR A 155 -3.03 4.56 6.99
C TYR A 155 -1.98 5.61 6.60
N ALA A 156 -2.29 6.51 5.66
CA ALA A 156 -1.39 7.58 5.27
C ALA A 156 -1.03 8.49 6.47
N ASP A 157 -2.02 8.86 7.29
CA ASP A 157 -1.82 9.64 8.51
C ASP A 157 -0.91 8.90 9.50
N GLN A 158 -1.15 7.60 9.69
CA GLN A 158 -0.29 6.77 10.53
C GLN A 158 1.16 6.74 10.02
N VAL A 159 1.37 6.68 8.71
CA VAL A 159 2.72 6.75 8.13
C VAL A 159 3.33 8.13 8.39
N LEU A 160 2.56 9.22 8.25
CA LEU A 160 3.04 10.58 8.51
C LEU A 160 3.50 10.73 9.96
N GLU A 161 2.69 10.29 10.91
CA GLU A 161 3.01 10.33 12.35
C GLU A 161 4.24 9.49 12.71
N ARG A 162 4.42 8.34 12.06
CA ARG A 162 5.55 7.44 12.33
C ARG A 162 6.85 7.90 11.71
N TRP A 163 6.80 8.41 10.49
CA TRP A 163 8.00 8.88 9.79
C TRP A 163 8.43 10.27 10.24
N TYR A 164 7.48 11.14 10.61
CA TYR A 164 7.73 12.52 11.02
C TYR A 164 7.00 12.83 12.33
N PRO A 165 7.54 12.39 13.48
CA PRO A 165 6.93 12.62 14.79
C PRO A 165 6.96 14.10 15.22
N SER A 166 7.73 14.95 14.53
CA SER A 166 7.81 16.38 14.80
C SER A 166 7.02 17.20 13.76
N LEU A 167 6.32 18.24 14.22
CA LEU A 167 5.51 19.12 13.36
C LEU A 167 6.38 19.92 12.39
N GLU A 168 7.60 20.28 12.79
CA GLU A 168 8.52 21.06 11.97
C GLU A 168 9.04 20.26 10.77
N GLU A 169 9.34 18.96 10.98
CA GLU A 169 9.82 18.09 9.89
C GLU A 169 8.67 17.69 8.96
N GLY A 170 7.47 17.49 9.52
CA GLY A 170 6.27 17.03 8.80
C GLY A 170 5.54 18.12 8.01
N ASN A 171 5.68 19.41 8.35
CA ASN A 171 4.97 20.51 7.68
C ASN A 171 5.17 20.51 6.15
N ASN A 172 6.41 20.24 5.71
CA ASN A 172 6.82 20.25 4.30
C ASN A 172 6.79 18.87 3.64
N LYS A 173 6.12 17.89 4.26
CA LYS A 173 6.07 16.51 3.79
C LYS A 173 4.69 16.17 3.25
N GLY A 174 4.67 15.46 2.14
CA GLY A 174 3.48 14.84 1.57
C GLY A 174 3.65 13.34 1.49
N ILE A 175 2.59 12.59 1.73
CA ILE A 175 2.54 11.14 1.57
C ILE A 175 1.37 10.80 0.65
N VAL A 176 1.67 10.07 -0.41
CA VAL A 176 0.71 9.54 -1.37
C VAL A 176 0.66 8.04 -1.18
N VAL A 177 -0.47 7.50 -0.74
CA VAL A 177 -0.70 6.07 -0.59
C VAL A 177 -1.60 5.59 -1.73
N LEU A 178 -1.23 4.46 -2.35
CA LEU A 178 -2.06 3.75 -3.30
C LEU A 178 -2.27 2.31 -2.82
N VAL A 179 -3.53 1.95 -2.58
CA VAL A 179 -3.96 0.60 -2.22
C VAL A 179 -4.45 -0.13 -3.47
N THR A 180 -3.62 -1.03 -3.99
CA THR A 180 -3.89 -1.67 -5.30
C THR A 180 -5.09 -2.61 -5.30
N SER A 181 -5.39 -3.27 -4.16
CA SER A 181 -6.54 -4.20 -4.07
C SER A 181 -7.88 -3.48 -4.00
N GLN A 182 -7.96 -2.37 -3.26
CA GLN A 182 -9.18 -1.57 -3.13
C GLN A 182 -9.31 -0.54 -4.26
N LYS A 183 -8.23 -0.30 -5.00
CA LYS A 183 -8.13 0.75 -6.04
C LYS A 183 -8.41 2.13 -5.44
N GLU A 184 -8.00 2.31 -4.20
CA GLU A 184 -8.15 3.54 -3.44
C GLU A 184 -6.79 4.21 -3.31
N GLY A 185 -6.80 5.52 -3.35
CA GLY A 185 -5.62 6.34 -3.17
C GLY A 185 -5.90 7.42 -2.15
N ALA A 186 -4.92 7.74 -1.32
CA ALA A 186 -5.01 8.80 -0.33
C ALA A 186 -3.78 9.69 -0.42
N ILE A 187 -3.97 10.97 -0.10
CA ILE A 187 -2.91 11.95 -0.03
C ILE A 187 -3.05 12.65 1.30
N THR A 188 -2.00 12.60 2.11
CA THR A 188 -1.90 13.34 3.37
C THR A 188 -0.59 14.12 3.40
N GLY A 189 -0.45 15.05 4.33
CA GLY A 189 0.78 15.78 4.51
C GLY A 189 0.66 16.85 5.58
N GLY A 190 1.74 17.61 5.74
CA GLY A 190 1.76 18.73 6.65
C GLY A 190 0.84 19.88 6.19
N PRO A 191 0.45 20.79 7.10
CA PRO A 191 -0.42 21.91 6.80
C PRO A 191 0.14 22.86 5.73
N GLU A 192 1.47 23.00 5.65
CA GLU A 192 2.13 23.82 4.62
C GLU A 192 2.04 23.15 3.24
N PHE A 193 2.22 21.83 3.19
CA PHE A 193 2.03 21.04 1.96
C PHE A 193 0.58 21.11 1.44
N ILE A 194 -0.40 20.92 2.32
CA ILE A 194 -1.82 20.96 1.94
C ILE A 194 -2.21 22.34 1.40
N GLN A 195 -1.74 23.42 2.04
CA GLN A 195 -1.99 24.79 1.57
C GLN A 195 -1.31 25.07 0.21
N ALA A 196 -0.11 24.56 -0.02
CA ALA A 196 0.63 24.77 -1.26
C ALA A 196 0.01 24.02 -2.46
N VAL A 197 -0.52 22.81 -2.23
CA VAL A 197 -1.19 22.03 -3.28
C VAL A 197 -2.62 22.52 -3.51
N GLY A 198 -3.31 22.91 -2.44
CA GLY A 198 -4.69 23.37 -2.44
C GLY A 198 -5.71 22.22 -2.44
N ASP A 199 -6.66 22.27 -1.49
CA ASP A 199 -7.65 21.21 -1.21
C ASP A 199 -8.39 20.72 -2.47
N THR A 200 -8.71 21.64 -3.38
CA THR A 200 -9.40 21.31 -4.65
C THR A 200 -8.61 20.35 -5.54
N VAL A 201 -7.27 20.47 -5.57
CA VAL A 201 -6.41 19.60 -6.37
C VAL A 201 -6.18 18.28 -5.66
N LEU A 202 -6.07 18.28 -4.32
CA LEU A 202 -6.00 17.06 -3.52
C LEU A 202 -7.25 16.19 -3.75
N ASP A 203 -8.44 16.77 -3.55
CA ASP A 203 -9.72 16.06 -3.71
C ASP A 203 -9.90 15.53 -5.14
N ALA A 204 -9.59 16.35 -6.14
CA ALA A 204 -9.67 15.92 -7.54
C ALA A 204 -8.64 14.83 -7.87
N THR A 205 -7.48 14.82 -7.23
CA THR A 205 -6.45 13.79 -7.47
C THR A 205 -6.81 12.47 -6.82
N VAL A 206 -7.31 12.51 -5.58
CA VAL A 206 -7.79 11.35 -4.83
C VAL A 206 -9.02 10.74 -5.49
N SER A 207 -9.98 11.56 -5.91
CA SER A 207 -11.25 11.09 -6.47
C SER A 207 -11.15 10.68 -7.95
N GLU A 208 -10.41 11.41 -8.78
CA GLU A 208 -10.46 11.24 -10.24
C GLU A 208 -9.24 10.55 -10.83
N ASN A 209 -8.06 10.65 -10.20
CA ASN A 209 -6.82 10.20 -10.84
C ASN A 209 -6.38 8.80 -10.36
N LEU A 210 -6.28 8.63 -9.04
CA LEU A 210 -5.84 7.37 -8.43
C LEU A 210 -6.79 6.19 -8.70
N PRO A 211 -8.12 6.29 -8.42
CA PRO A 211 -9.02 5.14 -8.57
C PRO A 211 -9.32 4.80 -10.03
N VAL A 212 -9.36 5.80 -10.91
CA VAL A 212 -9.67 5.59 -12.34
C VAL A 212 -8.53 4.83 -13.02
N LEU A 213 -7.29 5.24 -12.80
CA LEU A 213 -6.13 4.56 -13.41
C LEU A 213 -5.78 3.24 -12.73
N ALA A 214 -6.08 3.10 -11.44
CA ALA A 214 -6.02 1.80 -10.75
C ALA A 214 -7.09 0.83 -11.26
N THR A 215 -8.23 1.33 -11.74
CA THR A 215 -9.28 0.50 -12.37
C THR A 215 -8.80 -0.11 -13.68
N ASP A 216 -8.09 0.68 -14.49
CA ASP A 216 -7.46 0.28 -15.75
C ASP A 216 -6.16 -0.52 -15.56
N GLU A 217 -5.76 -0.85 -14.32
CA GLU A 217 -4.51 -1.53 -13.96
C GLU A 217 -3.24 -0.76 -14.40
N LYS A 218 -3.36 0.55 -14.68
CA LYS A 218 -2.26 1.42 -15.10
C LYS A 218 -1.62 2.12 -13.91
N TYR A 219 -1.06 1.35 -12.99
CA TYR A 219 -0.47 1.87 -11.75
C TYR A 219 0.69 2.85 -12.00
N ASN A 220 1.53 2.59 -13.00
CA ASN A 220 2.63 3.48 -13.35
C ASN A 220 2.14 4.88 -13.77
N GLU A 221 1.08 4.90 -14.59
CA GLU A 221 0.47 6.14 -15.05
C GLU A 221 -0.24 6.85 -13.89
N ALA A 222 -0.97 6.10 -13.05
CA ALA A 222 -1.67 6.62 -11.88
C ALA A 222 -0.75 7.41 -10.94
N VAL A 223 0.38 6.82 -10.60
CA VAL A 223 1.34 7.43 -9.69
C VAL A 223 2.07 8.60 -10.37
N TYR A 224 2.48 8.43 -11.63
CA TYR A 224 3.22 9.47 -12.34
C TYR A 224 2.37 10.70 -12.66
N SER A 225 1.11 10.51 -13.08
CA SER A 225 0.16 11.60 -13.31
C SER A 225 -0.15 12.34 -12.01
N THR A 226 -0.32 11.60 -10.91
CA THR A 226 -0.55 12.16 -9.56
C THR A 226 0.63 13.02 -9.12
N ALA A 227 1.85 12.49 -9.21
CA ALA A 227 3.05 13.25 -8.88
C ALA A 227 3.15 14.52 -9.74
N LYS A 228 2.96 14.41 -11.06
CA LYS A 228 3.01 15.56 -11.97
C LYS A 228 1.94 16.62 -11.65
N ARG A 229 0.74 16.20 -11.25
CA ARG A 229 -0.37 17.08 -10.87
C ARG A 229 -0.05 17.82 -9.57
N LEU A 230 0.46 17.12 -8.56
CA LEU A 230 0.92 17.71 -7.29
C LEU A 230 2.04 18.74 -7.52
N VAL A 231 3.03 18.42 -8.37
CA VAL A 231 4.12 19.34 -8.70
C VAL A 231 3.61 20.58 -9.42
N SER A 232 2.70 20.41 -10.37
CA SER A 232 2.12 21.55 -11.11
C SER A 232 1.34 22.47 -10.18
N ALA A 233 0.60 21.91 -9.21
CA ALA A 233 -0.13 22.66 -8.20
C ALA A 233 0.81 23.45 -7.28
N ILE A 234 1.87 22.81 -6.78
CA ILE A 234 2.90 23.45 -5.93
C ILE A 234 3.65 24.56 -6.67
N ASP A 235 3.86 24.39 -7.98
CA ASP A 235 4.48 25.41 -8.81
C ASP A 235 3.50 26.55 -9.20
N GLY A 236 2.21 26.42 -8.89
CA GLY A 236 1.17 27.39 -9.25
C GLY A 236 0.84 27.41 -10.74
N LEU A 237 1.20 26.34 -11.46
CA LEU A 237 0.87 26.16 -12.87
C LEU A 237 -0.59 25.69 -13.03
N PRO A 238 -1.21 25.93 -14.20
CA PRO A 238 -2.55 25.41 -14.49
C PRO A 238 -2.56 23.88 -14.36
N ASP A 239 -3.59 23.36 -13.68
CA ASP A 239 -3.76 21.93 -13.42
C ASP A 239 -3.71 21.12 -14.73
N PRO A 240 -2.79 20.15 -14.89
CA PRO A 240 -2.74 19.27 -16.06
C PRO A 240 -4.01 18.42 -16.24
N GLY A 241 -4.90 18.41 -15.25
CA GLY A 241 -6.20 17.77 -15.30
C GLY A 241 -6.12 16.26 -15.05
N GLY A 242 -7.20 15.69 -14.52
CA GLY A 242 -7.32 14.25 -14.33
C GLY A 242 -7.37 13.48 -15.66
N PRO A 243 -7.04 12.18 -15.64
CA PRO A 243 -7.19 11.30 -16.78
C PRO A 243 -8.66 11.30 -17.21
N LYS A 244 -8.93 11.70 -18.46
CA LYS A 244 -10.28 11.65 -19.01
C LYS A 244 -10.72 10.19 -19.08
N PHE A 245 -11.94 9.90 -18.61
CA PHE A 245 -12.62 8.63 -18.78
C PHE A 245 -12.54 8.27 -20.27
N LYS A 246 -11.62 7.39 -20.64
CA LYS A 246 -11.81 6.62 -21.87
C LYS A 246 -12.89 5.65 -21.47
N GLU A 247 -14.14 6.04 -21.74
CA GLU A 247 -15.17 5.06 -22.01
C GLU A 247 -14.57 4.26 -23.17
N ASN A 248 -13.80 3.22 -22.85
CA ASN A 248 -13.77 2.04 -23.66
C ASN A 248 -15.19 1.52 -23.54
N LYS A 249 -16.11 2.21 -24.23
CA LYS A 249 -17.31 1.65 -24.78
C LYS A 249 -16.79 0.33 -25.28
N ARG A 250 -17.15 -0.71 -24.54
CA ARG A 250 -16.88 -2.09 -24.89
C ARG A 250 -17.58 -2.19 -26.23
N GLU A 251 -16.85 -1.89 -27.30
CA GLU A 251 -17.33 -1.99 -28.65
C GLU A 251 -17.51 -3.48 -28.78
N SER A 252 -18.74 -3.86 -28.46
CA SER A 252 -19.20 -5.20 -28.54
C SER A 252 -18.85 -5.59 -29.98
N ASN A 253 -18.13 -6.69 -30.16
CA ASN A 253 -17.78 -7.22 -31.48
C ASN A 253 -19.03 -7.74 -32.23
N PHE A 254 -20.16 -7.03 -32.08
CA PHE A 254 -21.40 -7.22 -32.77
C PHE A 254 -21.48 -6.09 -33.79
N LYS A 255 -21.60 -6.50 -35.06
CA LYS A 255 -21.96 -5.61 -36.15
C LYS A 255 -23.19 -4.80 -35.75
N SER A 256 -23.10 -3.49 -35.87
CA SER A 256 -24.21 -2.57 -35.70
C SER A 256 -25.43 -3.08 -36.49
N ARG A 257 -26.64 -2.85 -35.99
CA ARG A 257 -27.88 -3.29 -36.66
C ARG A 257 -27.92 -2.84 -38.13
N GLU A 258 -27.36 -1.67 -38.39
CA GLU A 258 -27.19 -1.06 -39.72
C GLU A 258 -26.32 -1.91 -40.66
N GLU A 259 -25.14 -2.41 -40.23
CA GLU A 259 -24.31 -3.31 -41.05
C GLU A 259 -24.94 -4.70 -41.26
N THR A 260 -25.84 -5.12 -40.37
CA THR A 260 -26.55 -6.39 -40.48
C THR A 260 -27.74 -6.29 -41.45
N GLU A 261 -28.42 -5.15 -41.48
CA GLU A 261 -29.54 -4.90 -42.40
C GLU A 261 -29.07 -4.75 -43.84
N GLU A 262 -27.94 -4.09 -44.09
CA GLU A 262 -27.39 -3.96 -45.44
C GLU A 262 -27.03 -5.34 -46.04
N LYS A 263 -26.45 -6.23 -45.22
CA LYS A 263 -26.15 -7.60 -45.64
C LYS A 263 -27.41 -8.44 -45.83
N ARG A 264 -28.42 -8.28 -44.96
CA ARG A 264 -29.73 -8.94 -45.14
C ARG A 264 -30.43 -8.48 -46.42
N GLY A 265 -30.31 -7.21 -46.80
CA GLY A 265 -30.85 -6.67 -48.05
C GLY A 265 -30.28 -7.40 -49.27
N GLN A 266 -28.95 -7.56 -49.34
CA GLN A 266 -28.31 -8.32 -50.41
C GLN A 266 -28.76 -9.78 -50.47
N PHE A 267 -28.83 -10.47 -49.31
CA PHE A 267 -29.31 -11.86 -49.28
C PHE A 267 -30.79 -11.98 -49.68
N THR A 268 -31.64 -11.03 -49.28
CA THR A 268 -33.07 -11.04 -49.61
C THR A 268 -33.31 -10.85 -51.11
N LEU A 269 -32.54 -9.97 -51.77
CA LEU A 269 -32.63 -9.78 -53.22
C LEU A 269 -32.18 -11.01 -54.00
N VAL A 270 -31.05 -11.62 -53.62
CA VAL A 270 -30.53 -12.82 -54.30
C VAL A 270 -31.49 -14.00 -54.11
N VAL A 271 -31.97 -14.24 -52.88
CA VAL A 271 -32.91 -15.32 -52.59
C VAL A 271 -34.26 -15.10 -53.30
N GLY A 272 -34.78 -13.87 -53.28
CA GLY A 272 -36.00 -13.50 -53.99
C GLY A 272 -35.90 -13.72 -55.50
N GLY A 273 -34.78 -13.31 -56.11
CA GLY A 273 -34.52 -13.54 -57.54
C GLY A 273 -34.45 -15.03 -57.89
N LEU A 274 -33.74 -15.83 -57.09
CA LEU A 274 -33.65 -17.27 -57.30
C LEU A 274 -35.02 -17.95 -57.19
N LEU A 275 -35.84 -17.54 -56.23
CA LEU A 275 -37.18 -18.08 -56.04
C LEU A 275 -38.08 -17.79 -57.25
N VAL A 276 -38.07 -16.56 -57.79
CA VAL A 276 -38.85 -16.23 -58.99
C VAL A 276 -38.41 -17.07 -60.19
N ILE A 277 -37.11 -17.20 -60.44
CA ILE A 277 -36.58 -18.03 -61.53
C ILE A 277 -37.01 -19.49 -61.35
N ALA A 278 -36.94 -20.02 -60.12
CA ALA A 278 -37.33 -21.39 -59.80
C ALA A 278 -38.81 -21.71 -60.09
N PHE A 279 -39.71 -20.72 -60.06
CA PHE A 279 -41.11 -20.92 -60.43
C PHE A 279 -41.41 -20.61 -61.90
N VAL A 280 -40.81 -19.54 -62.44
CA VAL A 280 -41.11 -19.08 -63.80
C VAL A 280 -40.49 -20.01 -64.85
N VAL A 281 -39.26 -20.49 -64.64
CA VAL A 281 -38.58 -21.34 -65.63
C VAL A 281 -39.32 -22.67 -65.85
N PRO A 282 -39.73 -23.44 -64.83
CA PRO A 282 -40.50 -24.67 -65.04
C PRO A 282 -41.85 -24.41 -65.73
N MET A 283 -42.52 -23.30 -65.40
CA MET A 283 -43.80 -22.95 -66.03
C MET A 283 -43.64 -22.52 -67.48
N ALA A 284 -42.59 -21.77 -67.81
CA ALA A 284 -42.25 -21.40 -69.18
C ALA A 284 -41.83 -22.62 -70.01
N GLN A 285 -41.04 -23.53 -69.43
CA GLN A 285 -40.67 -24.80 -70.08
C GLN A 285 -41.90 -25.68 -70.32
N TYR A 286 -42.79 -25.80 -69.34
CA TYR A 286 -44.05 -26.52 -69.48
C TYR A 286 -44.92 -25.91 -70.60
N TYR A 287 -45.07 -24.58 -70.62
CA TYR A 287 -45.88 -23.89 -71.64
C TYR A 287 -45.29 -24.00 -73.05
N ALA A 288 -43.97 -23.90 -73.20
CA ALA A 288 -43.29 -24.11 -74.47
C ALA A 288 -43.37 -25.57 -74.96
N TYR A 289 -43.38 -26.54 -74.04
CA TYR A 289 -43.62 -27.95 -74.36
C TYR A 289 -45.05 -28.20 -74.83
N VAL A 290 -46.04 -27.61 -74.15
CA VAL A 290 -47.47 -27.80 -74.47
C VAL A 290 -47.89 -27.05 -75.74
N SER A 291 -47.34 -25.86 -76.00
CA SER A 291 -47.69 -25.05 -77.19
C SER A 291 -47.03 -25.52 -78.50
N LYS A 292 -46.07 -26.45 -78.43
CA LYS A 292 -45.47 -27.12 -79.61
C LYS A 292 -46.24 -28.35 -80.08
N LYS A 293 -47.40 -28.62 -79.50
CA LYS A 293 -48.35 -29.67 -79.90
C LYS A 293 -49.53 -29.04 -80.62
#